data_AF-A0A532TBP4-F1
#
_entry.id   AF-A0A532TBP4-F1
#
_cell.length_a   1.000
_cell.length_b   1.000
_cell.length_c   1.000
_cell.angle_alpha   90.00
_cell.angle_beta   90.00
_cell.angle_gamma   90.00
#
_symmetry.space_group_name_H-M   'P 1'
#
loop_
_entity.id
_entity.type
_entity.pdbx_description
1 polymer ?
#
loop_
_entity_poly.entity_id
_entity_poly.type
_entity_poly.pdbx_seq_one_letter_code
_entity_poly.pdbx_strand_id
1 'polypeptide(L)'
;MTGLSEGKSFTIDLDDEANFVQALAKVDKYVSEHPKKSIFPIFNNYIHNYLQLVWNPETNEIYEDIGLYAYGPDEQGNLRKFMPLREDIEFNLYPNSVIDIQPDSGC
;
A
#
# COMPACT_ATOMS: atom_id res chain seq x y z
N MET A 1 2.55 -11.67 20.26
CA MET A 1 2.63 -10.75 19.10
C MET A 1 1.72 -11.32 18.03
N THR A 2 0.52 -10.76 17.86
CA THR A 2 -0.58 -11.34 17.06
C THR A 2 -1.23 -10.30 16.15
N GLY A 3 -0.44 -9.35 15.63
CA GLY A 3 -0.95 -8.23 14.84
C GLY A 3 -0.72 -8.33 13.32
N LEU A 4 0.30 -9.07 12.88
CA LEU A 4 0.67 -9.21 11.46
C LEU A 4 -0.10 -10.35 10.76
N SER A 5 -0.47 -11.40 11.50
CA SER A 5 -1.13 -12.60 10.95
C SER A 5 -2.57 -12.38 10.50
N GLU A 6 -3.24 -11.31 10.97
CA GLU A 6 -4.64 -10.99 10.61
C GLU A 6 -4.74 -9.93 9.49
N GLY A 7 -3.60 -9.37 9.05
CA GLY A 7 -3.58 -8.24 8.11
C GLY A 7 -4.12 -6.93 8.69
N LYS A 8 -4.06 -5.85 7.91
CA LYS A 8 -4.67 -4.55 8.21
C LYS A 8 -5.35 -4.02 6.96
N SER A 9 -6.51 -3.40 7.14
CA SER A 9 -7.23 -2.74 6.06
C SER A 9 -7.46 -1.29 6.40
N PHE A 10 -7.29 -0.43 5.41
CA PHE A 10 -7.49 1.01 5.52
C PHE A 10 -8.38 1.47 4.37
N THR A 11 -9.26 2.42 4.66
CA THR A 11 -10.00 3.18 3.66
C THR A 11 -9.52 4.61 3.77
N ILE A 12 -9.05 5.17 2.67
CA ILE A 12 -8.43 6.50 2.61
C ILE A 12 -9.06 7.30 1.49
N ASP A 13 -9.20 8.61 1.73
CA ASP A 13 -9.61 9.56 0.69
C ASP A 13 -8.35 10.20 0.07
N LEU A 14 -8.31 10.21 -1.26
CA LEU A 14 -7.21 10.69 -2.07
C LEU A 14 -7.70 11.73 -3.07
N ASP A 15 -6.78 12.56 -3.56
CA ASP A 15 -7.05 13.46 -4.68
C ASP A 15 -7.19 12.64 -5.98
N ASP A 16 -7.92 13.17 -6.97
CA ASP A 16 -8.27 12.43 -8.21
C ASP A 16 -7.05 11.97 -9.03
N GLU A 17 -5.91 12.64 -8.87
CA GLU A 17 -4.65 12.35 -9.57
C GLU A 17 -3.63 11.64 -8.66
N ALA A 18 -4.08 11.05 -7.55
CA ALA A 18 -3.16 10.42 -6.61
C ALA A 18 -2.56 9.12 -7.16
N ASN A 19 -1.25 8.95 -6.95
CA ASN A 19 -0.52 7.73 -7.27
C ASN A 19 -0.40 6.79 -6.04
N PHE A 20 0.26 5.64 -6.24
CA PHE A 20 0.42 4.64 -5.18
C PHE A 20 1.24 5.13 -3.98
N VAL A 21 2.30 5.89 -4.21
CA VAL A 21 3.16 6.43 -3.14
C VAL A 21 2.36 7.41 -2.26
N GLN A 22 1.53 8.26 -2.88
CA GLN A 22 0.65 9.17 -2.15
C GLN A 22 -0.42 8.42 -1.35
N ALA A 23 -0.93 7.30 -1.87
CA ALA A 23 -1.82 6.42 -1.12
C ALA A 23 -1.15 5.86 0.14
N LEU A 24 0.06 5.31 0.03
CA LEU A 24 0.84 4.83 1.17
C LEU A 24 1.14 5.95 2.17
N ALA A 25 1.53 7.14 1.69
CA ALA A 25 1.76 8.30 2.55
C ALA A 25 0.52 8.71 3.35
N LYS A 26 -0.68 8.57 2.75
CA LYS A 26 -1.96 8.83 3.44
C LYS A 26 -2.23 7.80 4.53
N VAL A 27 -1.93 6.52 4.28
CA VAL A 27 -2.00 5.46 5.29
C VAL A 27 -1.03 5.74 6.43
N ASP A 28 0.20 6.12 6.13
CA ASP A 28 1.22 6.44 7.13
C ASP A 28 0.81 7.63 8.00
N LYS A 29 0.24 8.67 7.40
CA LYS A 29 -0.35 9.78 8.14
C LYS A 29 -1.47 9.31 9.07
N TYR A 30 -2.41 8.50 8.55
CA TYR A 30 -3.51 7.95 9.36
C TYR A 30 -2.99 7.15 10.55
N VAL A 31 -2.00 6.29 10.36
CA VAL A 31 -1.42 5.46 11.42
C VAL A 31 -0.66 6.30 12.45
N SER A 32 0.05 7.34 12.01
CA SER A 32 0.71 8.30 12.91
C SER A 32 -0.29 8.99 13.85
N GLU A 33 -1.45 9.37 13.33
CA GLU A 33 -2.55 9.97 14.10
C GLU A 33 -3.30 8.94 14.97
N HIS A 34 -3.18 7.65 14.66
CA HIS A 34 -3.83 6.55 15.39
C HIS A 34 -2.84 5.47 15.83
N PRO A 35 -1.92 5.73 16.78
CA PRO A 35 -0.83 4.82 17.13
C PRO A 35 -1.28 3.40 17.54
N LYS A 36 -2.50 3.25 18.08
CA LYS A 36 -3.07 1.94 18.43
C LYS A 36 -3.36 1.04 17.22
N LYS A 37 -3.41 1.61 16.01
CA LYS A 37 -3.57 0.90 14.73
C LYS A 37 -2.21 0.53 14.11
N SER A 38 -1.12 1.13 14.58
CA SER A 38 0.23 0.89 14.08
C SER A 38 0.71 -0.52 14.40
N ILE A 39 1.33 -1.16 13.41
CA ILE A 39 2.17 -2.34 13.61
C ILE A 39 3.64 -1.95 13.78
N PHE A 40 4.00 -0.71 13.45
CA PHE A 40 5.35 -0.19 13.47
C PHE A 40 5.73 0.35 14.86
N PRO A 41 7.03 0.32 15.19
CA PRO A 41 8.13 -0.14 14.36
C PRO A 41 8.22 -1.69 14.27
N ILE A 42 8.71 -2.20 13.13
CA ILE A 42 8.96 -3.64 12.91
C ILE A 42 10.43 -3.89 12.54
N PHE A 43 10.80 -5.17 12.42
CA PHE A 43 12.17 -5.62 12.15
C PHE A 43 13.21 -4.92 13.01
N ASN A 44 13.21 -5.17 14.33
CA ASN A 44 14.18 -4.59 15.27
C ASN A 44 14.32 -3.06 15.17
N ASN A 45 13.21 -2.35 14.92
CA ASN A 45 13.17 -0.89 14.85
C ASN A 45 13.89 -0.29 13.62
N TYR A 46 13.97 -1.04 12.51
CA TYR A 46 14.48 -0.53 11.23
C TYR A 46 13.38 0.07 10.35
N ILE A 47 12.17 -0.49 10.38
CA ILE A 47 11.05 -0.03 9.54
C ILE A 47 9.98 0.62 10.42
N HIS A 48 9.63 1.87 10.09
CA HIS A 48 8.77 2.72 10.91
C HIS A 48 7.42 3.04 10.28
N ASN A 49 7.24 2.76 8.99
CA ASN A 49 6.03 3.10 8.26
C ASN A 49 5.88 2.22 7.00
N TYR A 50 4.72 2.29 6.33
CA TYR A 50 4.42 1.49 5.15
C TYR A 50 5.20 1.93 3.92
N LEU A 51 5.49 3.23 3.76
CA LEU A 51 6.35 3.71 2.66
C LEU A 51 7.71 3.01 2.67
N GLN A 52 8.38 2.96 3.83
CA GLN A 52 9.66 2.25 4.00
C GLN A 52 9.54 0.74 3.80
N LEU A 53 8.38 0.16 4.10
CA LEU A 53 8.16 -1.27 3.94
C LEU A 53 7.99 -1.68 2.47
N VAL A 54 7.42 -0.80 1.64
CA VAL A 54 6.89 -1.18 0.32
C VAL A 54 7.67 -0.58 -0.85
N TRP A 55 8.21 0.62 -0.71
CA TRP A 55 8.73 1.41 -1.83
C TRP A 55 10.18 1.85 -1.60
N ASN A 56 10.99 1.71 -2.65
CA ASN A 56 12.34 2.22 -2.71
C ASN A 56 12.37 3.63 -3.35
N PRO A 57 12.62 4.70 -2.59
CA PRO A 57 12.70 6.06 -3.13
C PRO A 57 13.90 6.29 -4.05
N GLU A 58 14.96 5.49 -3.95
CA GLU A 58 16.17 5.68 -4.76
C GLU A 58 15.97 5.25 -6.22
N THR A 59 15.23 4.15 -6.43
CA THR A 59 14.90 3.64 -7.76
C THR A 59 13.48 3.99 -8.22
N ASN A 60 12.67 4.54 -7.32
CA ASN A 60 11.25 4.79 -7.51
C ASN A 60 10.46 3.53 -7.89
N GLU A 61 10.71 2.44 -7.18
CA GLU A 61 10.13 1.13 -7.47
C GLU A 61 9.58 0.47 -6.21
N ILE A 62 8.61 -0.43 -6.38
CA ILE A 62 8.13 -1.31 -5.31
C ILE A 62 9.14 -2.43 -5.13
N TYR A 63 9.53 -2.73 -3.87
CA TYR A 63 10.50 -3.80 -3.60
C TYR A 63 10.06 -5.14 -4.22
N GLU A 64 11.03 -5.95 -4.68
CA GLU A 64 10.77 -7.19 -5.41
C GLU A 64 10.02 -8.23 -4.58
N ASP A 65 10.22 -8.23 -3.27
CA ASP A 65 9.60 -9.11 -2.28
C ASP A 65 8.19 -8.65 -1.85
N ILE A 66 7.60 -7.66 -2.53
CA ILE A 66 6.24 -7.22 -2.25
C ILE A 66 5.26 -7.76 -3.31
N GLY A 67 4.42 -8.70 -2.90
CA GLY A 67 3.23 -9.08 -3.65
C GLY A 67 2.25 -7.90 -3.72
N LEU A 68 1.77 -7.58 -4.92
CA LEU A 68 0.88 -6.45 -5.17
C LEU A 68 -0.27 -6.86 -6.10
N TYR A 69 -1.49 -6.69 -5.62
CA TYR A 69 -2.70 -6.91 -6.41
C TYR A 69 -3.55 -5.64 -6.40
N ALA A 70 -3.55 -4.93 -7.52
CA ALA A 70 -4.16 -3.60 -7.63
C ALA A 70 -5.24 -3.58 -8.72
N TYR A 71 -6.50 -3.43 -8.32
CA TYR A 71 -7.63 -3.45 -9.24
C TYR A 71 -8.63 -2.32 -8.94
N GLY A 72 -9.08 -1.66 -9.99
CA GLY A 72 -10.19 -0.71 -9.99
C GLY A 72 -11.50 -1.33 -10.53
N PRO A 73 -12.63 -0.66 -10.29
CA PRO A 73 -13.95 -1.11 -10.76
C PRO A 73 -14.15 -0.90 -12.26
N ASP A 74 -14.78 -1.87 -12.92
CA ASP A 74 -15.36 -1.72 -14.25
C ASP A 74 -16.68 -0.91 -14.22
N GLU A 75 -17.32 -0.75 -15.39
CA GLU A 75 -18.60 -0.01 -15.51
C GLU A 75 -19.75 -0.64 -14.69
N GLN A 76 -19.63 -1.91 -14.32
CA GLN A 76 -20.61 -2.63 -13.51
C GLN A 76 -20.20 -2.67 -12.02
N GLY A 77 -19.10 -2.02 -11.64
CA GLY A 77 -18.59 -1.96 -10.27
C GLY A 77 -17.76 -3.18 -9.86
N ASN A 78 -17.41 -4.09 -10.77
CA ASN A 78 -16.58 -5.25 -10.44
C ASN A 78 -15.10 -4.89 -10.52
N LEU A 79 -14.28 -5.34 -9.57
CA LEU A 79 -12.83 -5.11 -9.54
C LEU A 79 -12.13 -5.89 -10.67
N ARG A 80 -12.08 -5.31 -11.87
CA ARG A 80 -11.54 -5.94 -13.09
C ARG A 80 -10.59 -5.04 -13.88
N LYS A 81 -10.50 -3.75 -13.57
CA LYS A 81 -9.54 -2.85 -14.22
C LYS A 81 -8.19 -2.99 -13.54
N PHE A 82 -7.25 -3.63 -14.21
CA PHE A 82 -5.87 -3.75 -13.71
C PHE A 82 -5.19 -2.37 -13.62
N MET A 83 -4.40 -2.17 -12.56
CA MET A 83 -3.52 -1.00 -12.39
C MET A 83 -2.06 -1.47 -12.38
N PRO A 84 -1.24 -1.06 -13.37
CA PRO A 84 0.14 -1.53 -13.55
C PRO A 84 1.13 -0.85 -12.59
N LEU A 85 0.85 -0.86 -11.28
CA LEU A 85 1.60 -0.08 -10.29
C LEU A 85 3.06 -0.53 -10.12
N ARG A 86 3.38 -1.78 -10.51
CA ARG A 86 4.76 -2.30 -10.45
C ARG A 86 5.58 -1.83 -11.65
N GLU A 87 4.95 -1.69 -12.81
CA GLU A 87 5.57 -1.19 -14.04
C GLU A 87 5.58 0.35 -14.12
N ASP A 88 4.58 0.99 -13.51
CA ASP A 88 4.38 2.44 -13.49
C ASP A 88 3.86 2.88 -12.11
N ILE A 89 4.79 3.24 -11.23
CA ILE A 89 4.50 3.70 -9.87
C ILE A 89 3.73 5.03 -9.83
N GLU A 90 3.86 5.81 -10.90
CA GLU A 90 3.23 7.12 -11.06
C GLU A 90 1.81 7.00 -11.67
N PHE A 91 1.36 5.78 -11.94
CA PHE A 91 0.01 5.53 -12.43
C PHE A 91 -1.04 6.09 -11.46
N ASN A 92 -1.93 6.94 -11.99
CA ASN A 92 -3.04 7.51 -11.24
C ASN A 92 -4.03 6.42 -10.84
N LEU A 93 -4.30 6.29 -9.55
CA LEU A 93 -5.19 5.26 -9.03
C LEU A 93 -6.62 5.48 -9.52
N TYR A 94 -7.28 4.39 -9.92
CA TYR A 94 -8.70 4.47 -10.23
C TYR A 94 -9.52 4.71 -8.94
N PRO A 95 -10.64 5.45 -9.02
CA PRO A 95 -11.52 5.65 -7.88
C PRO A 95 -12.12 4.32 -7.43
N ASN A 96 -12.35 4.18 -6.12
CA ASN A 96 -12.89 2.96 -5.49
C ASN A 96 -12.07 1.69 -5.82
N SER A 97 -10.77 1.85 -6.04
CA SER A 97 -9.87 0.73 -6.23
C SER A 97 -9.56 0.02 -4.92
N VAL A 98 -9.12 -1.23 -5.05
CA VAL A 98 -8.57 -2.03 -3.95
C VAL A 98 -7.15 -2.40 -4.31
N ILE A 99 -6.25 -2.20 -3.35
CA ILE A 99 -4.85 -2.58 -3.47
C ILE A 99 -4.53 -3.49 -2.29
N ASP A 100 -4.24 -4.75 -2.59
CA ASP A 100 -3.75 -5.72 -1.62
C ASP A 100 -2.22 -5.80 -1.71
N ILE A 101 -1.57 -5.74 -0.55
CA ILE A 101 -0.12 -5.71 -0.39
C ILE A 101 0.26 -6.85 0.54
N GLN A 102 1.10 -7.75 0.04
CA GLN A 102 1.58 -8.90 0.78
C GLN A 102 3.11 -8.87 0.78
N PRO A 103 3.75 -8.50 1.89
CA PRO A 103 5.19 -8.67 2.01
C PRO A 103 5.46 -10.18 1.99
N ASP A 104 6.16 -10.65 0.95
CA ASP A 104 6.65 -12.00 0.88
C ASP A 104 7.72 -12.15 1.96
N SER A 105 7.49 -13.05 2.93
CA SER A 105 8.44 -13.28 4.00
C SER A 105 9.70 -14.01 3.55
N GLY A 106 9.79 -14.39 2.27
CA GLY A 106 10.61 -15.51 1.86
C GLY A 106 10.05 -16.80 2.46
N CYS A 107 10.09 -17.88 1.71
CA CYS A 107 9.79 -19.21 2.23
C CYS A 107 11.00 -19.75 3.00
#